data_AF-A0AAD4PRX5-F1
#
_entry.id   AF-A0AAD4PRX5-F1
#
_cell.length_a   1.000
_cell.length_b   1.000
_cell.length_c   1.000
_cell.angle_alpha   90.00
_cell.angle_beta   90.00
_cell.angle_gamma   90.00
#
_symmetry.space_group_name_H-M   'P 1'
#
loop_
_entity.id
_entity.type
_entity.pdbx_description
1 polymer ?
#
loop_
_entity_poly.entity_id
_entity_poly.type
_entity_poly.pdbx_seq_one_letter_code
_entity_poly.pdbx_strand_id
1 'polypeptide(L)'
;AKMSVNVSREENADNKLQTLVHEMGYSLEEARKALQCTDNNLELAVQYLLEGDAALDGADISYDAAQRRNRRNFKQLRHHLMGDPALNERNIEAMMKKTRTAEVLREMVSNHSVQFLSTLLESSSDEEHEETESNE
;
A
#
# COMPACT_ATOMS: atom_id res chain seq x y z
N ALA A 1 39.81 25.76 -5.57
CA ALA A 1 38.43 26.02 -6.02
C ALA A 1 37.91 24.80 -6.77
N LYS A 2 36.62 24.46 -6.61
CA LYS A 2 35.82 23.37 -7.21
C LYS A 2 35.41 22.26 -6.24
N MET A 3 34.53 22.60 -5.30
CA MET A 3 33.58 21.68 -4.67
C MET A 3 32.29 22.48 -4.44
N SER A 4 31.46 22.68 -5.48
CA SER A 4 30.13 23.30 -5.29
C SER A 4 29.18 23.19 -6.48
N VAL A 5 29.24 22.12 -7.29
CA VAL A 5 28.37 22.00 -8.49
C VAL A 5 27.47 20.75 -8.49
N ASN A 6 27.66 19.78 -7.59
CA ASN A 6 26.91 18.52 -7.66
C ASN A 6 25.57 18.49 -6.90
N VAL A 7 25.41 19.32 -5.86
CA VAL A 7 24.21 19.28 -4.98
C VAL A 7 22.92 19.66 -5.73
N SER A 8 23.01 20.59 -6.70
CA SER A 8 21.81 21.11 -7.38
C SER A 8 21.21 20.16 -8.43
N ARG A 9 21.92 19.13 -8.89
CA ARG A 9 21.40 18.24 -9.94
C ARG A 9 20.60 17.07 -9.37
N GLU A 10 21.03 16.57 -8.22
CA GLU A 10 20.38 15.48 -7.50
C GLU A 10 19.06 15.94 -6.89
N GLU A 11 19.03 17.10 -6.20
CA GLU A 11 17.78 17.66 -5.65
C GLU A 11 16.70 17.92 -6.73
N ASN A 12 17.11 18.33 -7.94
CA ASN A 12 16.18 18.55 -9.04
C ASN A 12 15.65 17.24 -9.65
N ALA A 13 16.43 16.16 -9.60
CA ALA A 13 15.97 14.84 -10.05
C ALA A 13 15.01 14.22 -9.01
N ASP A 14 15.34 14.35 -7.73
CA ASP A 14 14.53 13.85 -6.62
C ASP A 14 13.17 14.54 -6.57
N ASN A 15 13.11 15.86 -6.80
CA ASN A 15 11.86 16.60 -6.86
C ASN A 15 10.96 16.13 -8.00
N LYS A 16 11.52 15.80 -9.18
CA LYS A 16 10.74 15.29 -10.32
C LYS A 16 10.15 13.91 -10.04
N LEU A 17 10.93 13.03 -9.41
CA LEU A 17 10.48 11.70 -9.02
C LEU A 17 9.38 11.79 -7.95
N GLN A 18 9.51 12.72 -6.99
CA GLN A 18 8.47 12.97 -6.01
C GLN A 18 7.17 13.48 -6.66
N THR A 19 7.26 14.38 -7.65
CA THR A 19 6.09 14.84 -8.41
C THR A 19 5.42 13.70 -9.17
N LEU A 20 6.18 12.81 -9.82
CA LEU A 20 5.64 11.63 -10.50
C LEU A 20 4.86 10.70 -9.55
N VAL A 21 5.41 10.44 -8.36
CA VAL A 21 4.71 9.64 -7.34
C VAL A 21 3.49 10.36 -6.78
N HIS A 22 3.55 11.69 -6.70
CA HIS A 22 2.40 12.51 -6.32
C HIS A 22 1.28 12.47 -7.36
N GLU A 23 1.61 12.55 -8.65
CA GLU A 23 0.67 12.42 -9.77
C GLU A 23 -0.01 11.03 -9.80
N MET A 24 0.66 10.00 -9.28
CA MET A 24 0.07 8.67 -9.07
C MET A 24 -0.93 8.60 -7.89
N GLY A 25 -1.20 9.73 -7.21
CA GLY A 25 -2.19 9.83 -6.14
C GLY A 25 -1.62 9.61 -4.72
N TYR A 26 -0.30 9.52 -4.58
CA TYR A 26 0.35 9.45 -3.27
C TYR A 26 0.67 10.85 -2.73
N SER A 27 0.79 10.99 -1.41
CA SER A 27 1.21 12.26 -0.83
C SER A 27 2.70 12.56 -1.09
N LEU A 28 3.08 13.83 -1.13
CA LEU A 28 4.49 14.25 -1.28
C LEU A 28 5.39 13.65 -0.18
N GLU A 29 4.86 13.51 1.04
CA GLU A 29 5.59 12.91 2.16
C GLU A 29 5.86 11.41 1.93
N GLU A 30 4.85 10.67 1.45
CA GLU A 30 4.98 9.25 1.10
C GLU A 30 5.93 9.06 -0.09
N ALA A 31 5.81 9.90 -1.12
CA ALA A 31 6.69 9.90 -2.29
C ALA A 31 8.16 10.08 -1.89
N ARG A 32 8.44 11.10 -1.07
CA ARG A 32 9.79 11.38 -0.57
C ARG A 32 10.34 10.22 0.26
N LYS A 33 9.53 9.66 1.16
CA LYS A 33 9.93 8.55 2.02
C LYS A 33 10.22 7.29 1.20
N ALA A 34 9.35 6.97 0.24
CA ALA A 34 9.51 5.80 -0.62
C ALA A 34 10.79 5.90 -1.46
N LEU A 35 11.00 7.03 -2.13
CA LEU A 35 12.20 7.28 -2.94
C LEU A 35 13.48 7.28 -2.09
N GLN A 36 13.42 7.81 -0.86
CA GLN A 36 14.56 7.77 0.06
C GLN A 36 14.91 6.34 0.49
N CYS A 37 13.90 5.48 0.70
CA CYS A 37 14.10 4.07 1.05
C CYS A 37 14.58 3.22 -0.14
N THR A 38 14.35 3.68 -1.38
CA THR A 38 14.64 2.91 -2.60
C THR A 38 15.75 3.50 -3.45
N ASP A 39 16.57 4.38 -2.86
CA ASP A 39 17.71 5.04 -3.54
C ASP A 39 17.28 5.75 -4.84
N ASN A 40 16.19 6.51 -4.76
CA ASN A 40 15.57 7.25 -5.86
C ASN A 40 15.14 6.38 -7.06
N ASN A 41 14.93 5.08 -6.83
CA ASN A 41 14.33 4.20 -7.83
C ASN A 41 12.80 4.29 -7.77
N LEU A 42 12.19 4.85 -8.82
CA LEU A 42 10.74 5.03 -8.95
C LEU A 42 9.98 3.71 -8.89
N GLU A 43 10.44 2.69 -9.62
CA GLU A 43 9.74 1.41 -9.71
C GLU A 43 9.72 0.72 -8.34
N LEU A 44 10.86 0.73 -7.65
CA LEU A 44 10.95 0.23 -6.29
C LEU A 44 10.15 1.11 -5.30
N ALA A 45 10.11 2.44 -5.49
CA ALA A 45 9.35 3.33 -4.62
C ALA A 45 7.85 3.09 -4.76
N VAL A 46 7.36 2.89 -5.99
CA VAL A 46 5.99 2.49 -6.26
C VAL A 46 5.72 1.13 -5.64
N GLN A 47 6.61 0.15 -5.82
CA GLN A 47 6.47 -1.16 -5.20
C GLN A 47 6.42 -1.07 -3.67
N TYR A 48 7.27 -0.24 -3.08
CA TYR A 48 7.32 0.04 -1.64
C TYR A 48 6.01 0.65 -1.14
N LEU A 49 5.42 1.58 -1.90
CA LEU A 49 4.11 2.17 -1.60
C LEU A 49 2.94 1.20 -1.84
N LEU A 50 3.07 0.31 -2.82
CA LEU A 50 2.03 -0.63 -3.22
C LEU A 50 1.95 -1.83 -2.29
N GLU A 51 3.09 -2.46 -2.00
CA GLU A 51 3.21 -3.63 -1.13
C GLU A 51 3.18 -3.27 0.35
N GLY A 52 3.56 -2.03 0.67
CA GLY A 52 3.68 -1.51 2.03
C GLY A 52 4.76 -2.26 2.80
N ASP A 53 5.66 -1.51 3.43
CA ASP A 53 6.92 -2.01 3.98
C ASP A 53 6.82 -3.41 4.62
N ALA A 54 7.36 -4.38 3.88
CA ALA A 54 7.67 -5.72 4.36
C ALA A 54 9.16 -6.00 4.18
N ALA A 55 9.94 -5.01 3.74
CA ALA A 55 11.31 -5.19 3.33
C ALA A 55 12.32 -4.40 4.18
N LEU A 56 11.91 -3.36 4.93
CA LEU A 56 12.83 -2.57 5.75
C LEU A 56 12.30 -2.38 7.17
N ASP A 57 12.99 -3.02 8.11
CA ASP A 57 12.78 -2.90 9.55
C ASP A 57 12.83 -1.43 10.01
N GLY A 58 11.72 -0.93 10.57
CA GLY A 58 11.75 0.15 11.56
C GLY A 58 11.23 1.53 11.14
N ALA A 59 10.68 1.72 9.94
CA ALA A 59 10.04 2.99 9.62
C ALA A 59 8.62 3.04 10.21
N ASP A 60 8.33 4.04 11.06
CA ASP A 60 6.97 4.29 11.56
C ASP A 60 6.01 4.50 10.37
N ILE A 61 5.20 3.49 10.08
CA ILE A 61 4.16 3.53 9.05
C ILE A 61 3.01 4.34 9.64
N SER A 62 2.60 5.40 8.95
CA SER A 62 1.38 6.15 9.32
C SER A 62 0.22 5.18 9.50
N TYR A 63 -0.58 5.38 10.55
CA TYR A 63 -1.75 4.55 10.86
C TYR A 63 -2.65 4.35 9.63
N ASP A 64 -2.81 5.40 8.82
CA ASP A 64 -3.57 5.38 7.56
C ASP A 64 -2.99 4.41 6.53
N ALA A 65 -1.67 4.37 6.36
CA ALA A 65 -1.02 3.48 5.40
C ALA A 65 -1.15 2.01 5.85
N ALA A 66 -1.01 1.72 7.15
CA ALA A 66 -1.24 0.39 7.70
C ALA A 66 -2.70 -0.06 7.51
N GLN A 67 -3.65 0.86 7.72
CA GLN A 67 -5.07 0.59 7.53
C GLN A 67 -5.42 0.33 6.06
N ARG A 68 -4.89 1.12 5.12
CA ARG A 68 -5.08 0.88 3.67
C ARG A 68 -4.55 -0.49 3.26
N ARG A 69 -3.37 -0.90 3.76
CA ARG A 69 -2.79 -2.23 3.50
C ARG A 69 -3.69 -3.34 4.01
N ASN A 70 -4.19 -3.21 5.23
CA ASN A 70 -5.13 -4.19 5.80
C ASN A 70 -6.41 -4.29 4.95
N ARG A 71 -6.98 -3.16 4.51
CA ARG A 71 -8.14 -3.16 3.60
C ARG A 71 -7.86 -3.91 2.30
N ARG A 72 -6.70 -3.70 1.67
CA ARG A 72 -6.30 -4.42 0.44
C ARG A 72 -6.19 -5.92 0.68
N ASN A 73 -5.55 -6.33 1.77
CA ASN A 73 -5.41 -7.75 2.13
C ASN A 73 -6.78 -8.39 2.33
N PHE A 74 -7.69 -7.75 3.06
CA PHE A 74 -9.05 -8.29 3.27
C PHE A 74 -9.88 -8.29 1.99
N LYS A 75 -9.71 -7.29 1.12
CA LYS A 75 -10.33 -7.28 -0.22
C LYS A 75 -9.83 -8.46 -1.07
N GLN A 76 -8.54 -8.80 -0.99
CA GLN A 76 -7.97 -9.97 -1.66
C GLN A 76 -8.50 -11.29 -1.08
N LEU A 77 -8.54 -11.43 0.25
CA LEU A 77 -9.14 -12.63 0.88
C LEU A 77 -10.57 -12.84 0.39
N ARG A 78 -11.35 -11.76 0.41
CA ARG A 78 -12.73 -11.71 -0.06
C ARG A 78 -12.87 -12.07 -1.54
N HIS A 79 -12.04 -11.49 -2.42
CA HIS A 79 -12.09 -11.77 -3.85
C HIS A 79 -11.84 -13.26 -4.15
N HIS A 80 -10.89 -13.86 -3.44
CA HIS A 80 -10.52 -15.26 -3.66
C HIS A 80 -11.37 -16.26 -2.86
N LEU A 81 -12.12 -15.83 -1.84
CA LEU A 81 -12.92 -16.70 -0.97
C LEU A 81 -13.98 -17.51 -1.75
N MET A 82 -14.59 -16.91 -2.78
CA MET A 82 -15.64 -17.54 -3.59
C MET A 82 -15.15 -17.96 -4.99
N GLY A 83 -13.94 -17.55 -5.38
CA GLY A 83 -13.38 -17.81 -6.71
C GLY A 83 -12.37 -18.96 -6.71
N ASP A 84 -11.26 -18.77 -6.00
CA ASP A 84 -10.17 -19.75 -5.92
C ASP A 84 -9.66 -19.88 -4.47
N PRO A 85 -10.09 -20.94 -3.75
CA PRO A 85 -9.71 -21.14 -2.36
C PRO A 85 -8.20 -21.38 -2.17
N ALA A 86 -7.47 -21.85 -3.19
CA ALA A 86 -6.02 -22.05 -3.09
C ALA A 86 -5.25 -20.73 -3.06
N LEU A 87 -5.74 -19.70 -3.77
CA LEU A 87 -5.18 -18.35 -3.68
C LEU A 87 -5.45 -17.70 -2.31
N ASN A 88 -6.59 -18.04 -1.70
CA ASN A 88 -6.90 -17.55 -0.36
C ASN A 88 -5.91 -18.09 0.68
N GLU A 89 -5.56 -19.38 0.61
CA GLU A 89 -4.53 -19.98 1.48
C GLU A 89 -3.18 -19.28 1.34
N ARG A 90 -2.73 -19.03 0.10
CA ARG A 90 -1.47 -18.30 -0.16
C ARG A 90 -1.49 -16.88 0.38
N ASN A 91 -2.62 -16.18 0.27
CA ASN A 91 -2.77 -14.83 0.82
C ASN A 91 -2.72 -14.83 2.35
N ILE A 92 -3.39 -15.78 3.00
CA ILE A 92 -3.30 -15.95 4.46
C ILE A 92 -1.85 -16.26 4.85
N GLU A 93 -1.16 -17.15 4.13
CA GLU A 93 0.25 -17.47 4.38
C GLU A 93 1.15 -16.22 4.25
N ALA A 94 0.94 -15.40 3.22
CA ALA A 94 1.66 -14.15 3.02
C ALA A 94 1.40 -13.12 4.13
N MET A 95 0.16 -13.06 4.65
CA MET A 95 -0.19 -12.22 5.80
C MET A 95 0.47 -12.72 7.09
N MET A 96 0.51 -14.04 7.28
CA MET A 96 1.10 -14.67 8.47
C MET A 96 2.64 -14.54 8.51
N LYS A 97 3.30 -14.40 7.36
CA LYS A 97 4.74 -14.11 7.27
C LYS A 97 5.12 -12.72 7.83
N LYS A 98 4.17 -11.79 7.91
CA LYS A 98 4.40 -10.41 8.36
C LYS A 98 3.83 -10.21 9.77
N THR A 99 4.69 -10.09 10.79
CA THR A 99 4.31 -10.06 12.22
C THR A 99 3.13 -9.14 12.53
N ARG A 100 3.22 -7.87 12.10
CA ARG A 100 2.16 -6.88 12.36
C ARG A 100 0.85 -7.19 11.65
N THR A 101 0.90 -7.75 10.45
CA THR A 101 -0.32 -8.15 9.71
C THR A 101 -0.94 -9.40 10.33
N ALA A 102 -0.11 -10.33 10.80
CA ALA A 102 -0.56 -11.52 11.52
C ALA A 102 -1.23 -11.15 12.86
N GLU A 103 -0.70 -10.18 13.60
CA GLU A 103 -1.31 -9.66 14.83
C GLU A 103 -2.69 -9.06 14.59
N VAL A 104 -2.82 -8.17 13.60
CA VAL A 104 -4.12 -7.56 13.25
C VAL A 104 -5.13 -8.62 12.81
N LEU A 105 -4.71 -9.57 11.97
CA LEU A 105 -5.59 -10.66 11.53
C LEU A 105 -6.02 -11.52 12.73
N ARG A 106 -5.09 -11.86 13.62
CA ARG A 106 -5.37 -12.64 14.84
C ARG A 106 -6.33 -11.89 15.76
N GLU A 107 -6.13 -10.60 15.97
CA GLU A 107 -7.00 -9.76 16.82
C GLU A 107 -8.41 -9.71 16.24
N MET A 108 -8.55 -9.45 14.94
CA MET A 108 -9.85 -9.40 14.29
C MET A 108 -10.58 -10.74 14.31
N VAL A 109 -9.88 -11.85 14.08
CA VAL A 109 -10.48 -13.19 14.16
C VAL A 109 -10.82 -13.56 15.60
N SER A 110 -9.99 -13.19 16.58
CA SER A 110 -10.22 -13.51 17.99
C SER A 110 -11.40 -12.73 18.58
N ASN A 111 -11.45 -11.42 18.34
CA ASN A 111 -12.37 -10.51 19.02
C ASN A 111 -13.61 -10.17 18.18
N HIS A 112 -13.49 -10.23 16.85
CA HIS A 112 -14.50 -9.75 15.90
C HIS A 112 -14.79 -10.76 14.78
N SER A 113 -14.60 -12.06 15.01
CA SER A 113 -14.76 -13.13 13.99
C SER A 113 -16.02 -13.00 13.16
N VAL A 114 -17.18 -12.80 13.80
CA VAL A 114 -18.47 -12.72 13.10
C VAL A 114 -18.53 -11.49 12.19
N GLN A 115 -18.14 -10.32 12.70
CA GLN A 115 -18.11 -9.09 11.90
C GLN A 115 -17.12 -9.22 10.74
N PHE A 116 -15.94 -9.78 11.01
CA PHE A 116 -14.92 -10.02 10.00
C PHE A 116 -15.44 -10.94 8.89
N LEU A 117 -16.02 -12.10 9.23
CA LEU A 117 -16.59 -13.02 8.25
C LEU A 117 -17.74 -12.38 7.47
N SER A 118 -18.58 -11.56 8.10
CA SER A 118 -19.61 -10.78 7.39
C SER A 118 -18.99 -9.86 6.34
N THR A 119 -17.94 -9.11 6.69
CA THR A 119 -17.27 -8.21 5.73
C THR A 119 -16.61 -8.94 4.55
N LEU A 120 -16.26 -10.22 4.72
CA LEU A 120 -15.74 -11.05 3.63
C LEU A 120 -16.86 -11.57 2.70
N LEU A 121 -18.08 -11.71 3.20
CA LEU A 121 -19.23 -12.23 2.45
C LEU A 121 -20.11 -11.14 1.83
N GLU A 122 -20.03 -9.91 2.32
CA GLU A 122 -20.95 -8.81 2.01
C GLU A 122 -20.76 -8.24 0.59
N SER A 123 -21.25 -8.89 -0.48
CA SER A 123 -21.02 -8.58 -1.91
C SER A 123 -20.47 -7.19 -2.24
N SER A 124 -19.37 -7.15 -3.00
CA SER A 124 -18.71 -5.97 -3.56
C SER A 124 -19.64 -5.27 -4.54
N SER A 125 -20.73 -4.69 -4.04
CA SER A 125 -21.61 -3.80 -4.76
C SER A 125 -21.15 -2.37 -4.44
N ASP A 126 -19.88 -2.10 -4.72
CA ASP A 126 -19.34 -0.75 -4.76
C ASP A 126 -18.79 -0.59 -6.19
N GLU A 127 -19.73 -0.47 -7.13
CA GLU A 127 -19.46 0.21 -8.38
C GLU A 127 -19.30 1.68 -7.99
N GLU A 128 -18.05 2.12 -7.85
CA GLU A 128 -17.74 3.54 -7.83
C GLU A 128 -18.24 4.12 -9.16
N HIS A 129 -19.39 4.82 -9.12
CA HIS A 129 -19.87 5.61 -10.24
C HIS A 129 -18.83 6.68 -10.55
N GLU A 130 -18.03 6.47 -11.59
CA GLU A 130 -17.33 7.54 -12.29
C GLU A 130 -18.42 8.42 -12.94
N GLU A 131 -18.83 9.48 -12.24
CA GLU A 131 -19.51 10.61 -12.87
C GLU A 131 -18.54 11.25 -13.86
N THR A 132 -18.55 10.77 -15.10
CA THR A 132 -18.01 11.52 -16.23
C THR A 132 -18.91 12.73 -16.43
N GLU A 133 -18.54 13.86 -15.82
CA GLU A 133 -19.03 15.19 -16.19
C GLU A 133 -18.62 15.46 -17.66
N SER A 134 -19.48 15.03 -18.58
CA SER A 134 -19.48 15.50 -19.95
C SER A 134 -20.01 16.94 -19.95
N ASN A 135 -19.11 17.91 -19.86
CA ASN A 135 -19.41 19.27 -20.27
C ASN A 135 -19.42 19.33 -21.80
N GLU A 136 -20.60 19.53 -22.38
CA GLU A 136 -20.79 20.02 -23.75
C GLU A 136 -21.68 21.28 -23.73
#